data_AF-A0A8B6FHS4-F1
#
_entry.id   AF-A0A8B6FHS4-F1
#
_cell.length_a   1.000
_cell.length_b   1.000
_cell.length_c   1.000
_cell.angle_alpha   90.00
_cell.angle_beta   90.00
_cell.angle_gamma   90.00
#
_symmetry.space_group_name_H-M   'P 1'
#
loop_
_entity.id
_entity.type
_entity.pdbx_description
1 polymer ?
#
loop_
_entity_poly.entity_id
_entity_poly.type
_entity_poly.pdbx_seq_one_letter_code
_entity_poly.pdbx_strand_id
1 'polypeptide(L)'
;MTGQFNQCAFDENCKGTELFSLKECNKDTISHLRFFKCGTDMNIPESLLILNRAGLGLRLSNVIDKYICNQHRQQYGLQWKRKKRTCCHPLHDIAKSAKVARGINLTQSREIWLKLNLNTA
;
A
#
# COMPACT_ATOMS: atom_id res chain seq x y z
N MET A 1 28.51 -2.77 22.75
CA MET A 1 27.60 -3.35 21.74
C MET A 1 26.49 -2.34 21.48
N THR A 2 26.64 -1.46 20.50
CA THR A 2 25.66 -0.42 20.17
C THR A 2 24.59 -1.00 19.26
N GLY A 3 23.45 -1.39 19.83
CA GLY A 3 22.31 -1.94 19.09
C GLY A 3 21.67 -0.86 18.21
N GLN A 4 21.89 -0.95 16.91
CA GLN A 4 21.36 -0.05 15.90
C GLN A 4 19.96 -0.54 15.50
N PHE A 5 18.92 -0.19 16.25
CA PHE A 5 17.54 -0.61 15.93
C PHE A 5 16.53 0.50 16.23
N ASN A 6 16.51 1.57 15.44
CA ASN A 6 15.43 2.58 15.46
C ASN A 6 15.36 3.30 14.10
N GLN A 7 15.11 2.54 13.03
CA GLN A 7 14.95 3.09 11.69
C GLN A 7 13.62 2.64 11.09
N CYS A 8 12.96 3.57 10.39
CA CYS A 8 11.76 3.27 9.64
C CYS A 8 12.07 2.30 8.48
N ALA A 9 11.21 1.32 8.27
CA ALA A 9 11.35 0.32 7.22
C ALA A 9 11.29 0.87 5.78
N PHE A 10 10.88 2.14 5.61
CA PHE A 10 10.55 2.72 4.30
C PHE A 10 11.45 3.89 3.87
N ASP A 11 12.23 4.51 4.77
CA ASP A 11 13.23 5.56 4.43
C ASP A 11 14.09 5.93 5.66
N GLU A 12 15.33 6.39 5.42
CA GLU A 12 16.25 6.96 6.42
C GLU A 12 15.90 8.42 6.78
N ASN A 13 15.18 9.15 5.91
CA ASN A 13 14.85 10.56 6.11
C ASN A 13 13.72 10.85 7.12
N CYS A 14 13.41 9.89 8.00
CA CYS A 14 12.43 10.04 9.07
C CYS A 14 13.00 10.88 10.24
N LYS A 15 13.40 12.13 10.00
CA LYS A 15 13.97 12.99 11.04
C LYS A 15 12.90 13.38 12.07
N GLY A 16 13.12 13.03 13.34
CA GLY A 16 12.31 13.49 14.48
C GLY A 16 10.89 12.93 14.57
N THR A 17 10.61 11.79 13.93
CA THR A 17 9.27 11.18 13.97
C THR A 17 9.22 10.00 14.93
N GLU A 18 8.16 9.94 15.73
CA GLU A 18 7.84 8.79 16.57
C GLU A 18 7.74 7.52 15.71
N LEU A 19 8.40 6.46 16.16
CA LEU A 19 8.46 5.16 15.52
C LEU A 19 7.53 4.19 16.26
N PHE A 20 6.77 3.43 15.48
CA PHE A 20 5.86 2.41 15.97
C PHE A 20 6.27 1.06 15.41
N SER A 21 6.07 -0.01 16.17
CA SER A 21 6.21 -1.35 15.59
C SER A 21 5.16 -1.54 14.50
N LEU A 22 5.56 -2.11 13.35
CA LEU A 22 4.60 -2.46 12.30
C LEU A 22 3.56 -3.46 12.80
N LYS A 23 3.92 -4.37 13.72
CA LYS A 23 2.97 -5.31 14.34
C LYS A 23 1.87 -4.63 15.14
N GLU A 24 2.15 -3.44 15.67
CA GLU A 24 1.21 -2.67 16.49
C GLU A 24 0.34 -1.72 15.65
N CYS A 25 0.56 -1.68 14.33
CA CYS A 25 -0.34 -0.98 13.42
C CYS A 25 -1.63 -1.80 13.22
N ASN A 26 -2.67 -1.42 13.97
CA ASN A 26 -3.93 -2.16 14.11
C ASN A 26 -5.19 -1.30 13.92
N LYS A 27 -5.11 -0.13 13.25
CA LYS A 27 -6.30 0.69 12.97
C LYS A 27 -7.32 -0.13 12.17
N ASP A 28 -8.61 0.10 12.44
CA ASP A 28 -9.70 -0.52 11.68
C ASP A 28 -9.63 -0.15 10.19
N THR A 29 -9.52 -1.17 9.34
CA THR A 29 -9.43 -1.01 7.88
C THR A 29 -10.75 -1.28 7.17
N ILE A 30 -11.79 -1.78 7.86
CA ILE A 30 -13.03 -2.27 7.24
C ILE A 30 -13.70 -1.17 6.42
N SER A 31 -13.96 -0.02 7.05
CA SER A 31 -14.60 1.13 6.39
C SER A 31 -13.77 1.65 5.22
N HIS A 32 -12.44 1.64 5.37
CA HIS A 32 -11.50 2.06 4.34
C HIS A 32 -11.55 1.14 3.12
N LEU A 33 -11.51 -0.17 3.33
CA LEU A 33 -11.56 -1.15 2.24
C LEU A 33 -12.94 -1.15 1.56
N ARG A 34 -14.02 -0.97 2.31
CA ARG A 34 -15.38 -0.77 1.76
C ARG A 34 -15.44 0.45 0.85
N PHE A 35 -14.86 1.59 1.24
CA PHE A 35 -14.79 2.79 0.40
C PHE A 35 -14.12 2.52 -0.96
N PHE A 36 -13.06 1.71 -0.98
CA PHE A 36 -12.37 1.31 -2.22
C PHE A 36 -13.03 0.16 -2.98
N LYS A 37 -14.16 -0.38 -2.50
CA LYS A 37 -14.81 -1.60 -3.03
C LYS A 37 -13.88 -2.82 -3.06
N CYS A 38 -12.94 -2.87 -2.13
CA CYS A 38 -12.04 -4.00 -1.89
C CYS A 38 -12.32 -4.66 -0.53
N GLY A 39 -13.44 -4.32 0.11
CA GLY A 39 -13.85 -4.92 1.38
C GLY A 39 -14.18 -6.40 1.17
N THR A 40 -13.54 -7.24 1.95
CA THR A 40 -13.86 -8.66 2.11
C THR A 40 -14.54 -8.88 3.45
N ASP A 41 -15.17 -10.04 3.66
CA ASP A 41 -15.64 -10.45 5.00
C ASP A 41 -14.47 -10.69 5.98
N MET A 42 -13.25 -10.80 5.44
CA MET A 42 -12.02 -10.91 6.21
C MET A 42 -11.54 -9.53 6.69
N ASN A 43 -11.21 -9.45 7.98
CA ASN A 43 -10.54 -8.29 8.55
C ASN A 43 -9.06 -8.30 8.14
N ILE A 44 -8.62 -7.26 7.42
CA ILE A 44 -7.22 -7.10 6.99
C ILE A 44 -6.51 -6.16 7.98
N PRO A 45 -5.47 -6.61 8.70
CA PRO A 45 -4.67 -5.75 9.56
C PRO A 45 -4.09 -4.53 8.84
N GLU A 46 -4.04 -3.38 9.52
CA GLU A 46 -3.42 -2.15 8.99
C GLU A 46 -1.97 -2.40 8.57
N SER A 47 -1.23 -3.20 9.33
CA SER A 47 0.14 -3.61 9.01
C SER A 47 0.26 -4.31 7.65
N LEU A 48 -0.63 -5.27 7.34
CA LEU A 48 -0.66 -5.92 6.03
C LEU A 48 -1.04 -4.94 4.92
N LEU A 49 -1.97 -4.03 5.18
CA LEU A 49 -2.37 -3.00 4.23
C LEU A 49 -1.21 -2.07 3.87
N ILE A 50 -0.45 -1.63 4.88
CA ILE A 50 0.77 -0.81 4.74
C ILE A 50 1.80 -1.54 3.89
N LEU A 51 2.12 -2.79 4.24
CA LEU A 51 3.14 -3.58 3.55
C LEU A 51 2.78 -3.83 2.09
N ASN A 52 1.52 -4.16 1.81
CA ASN A 52 1.05 -4.34 0.43
C ASN A 52 1.17 -3.05 -0.39
N ARG A 53 0.76 -1.91 0.18
CA ARG A 53 0.82 -0.60 -0.51
C ARG A 53 2.23 -0.09 -0.72
N ALA A 54 3.17 -0.48 0.12
CA ALA A 54 4.59 -0.21 -0.06
C ALA A 54 5.30 -1.20 -1.02
N GLY A 55 4.58 -2.21 -1.54
CA GLY A 55 5.15 -3.22 -2.44
C GLY A 55 5.95 -4.32 -1.73
N LEU A 56 5.77 -4.51 -0.42
CA LEU A 56 6.51 -5.47 0.41
C LEU A 56 5.70 -6.71 0.80
N GLY A 57 4.44 -6.83 0.35
CA GLY A 57 3.48 -7.88 0.75
C GLY A 57 3.88 -9.32 0.39
N LEU A 58 4.91 -9.53 -0.43
CA LEU A 58 5.44 -10.87 -0.75
C LEU A 58 6.65 -11.28 0.10
N ARG A 59 7.21 -10.37 0.92
CA ARG A 59 8.40 -10.59 1.77
C ARG A 59 8.10 -10.39 3.26
N LEU A 60 6.91 -10.83 3.69
CA LEU A 60 6.30 -10.46 4.98
C LEU A 60 7.16 -10.79 6.21
N SER A 61 7.94 -11.87 6.20
CA SER A 61 8.65 -12.37 7.39
C SER A 61 9.68 -11.38 7.94
N ASN A 62 10.36 -10.61 7.08
CA ASN A 62 11.52 -9.82 7.52
C ASN A 62 11.17 -8.34 7.76
N VAL A 63 10.00 -7.89 7.30
CA VAL A 63 9.60 -6.49 7.36
C VAL A 63 8.61 -6.24 8.49
N ILE A 64 7.79 -7.23 8.87
CA ILE A 64 6.77 -7.05 9.91
C ILE A 64 7.37 -6.73 11.29
N ASP A 65 8.59 -7.20 11.58
CA ASP A 65 9.33 -6.91 12.81
C ASP A 65 9.98 -5.52 12.83
N LYS A 66 9.86 -4.74 11.75
CA LYS A 66 10.47 -3.41 11.65
C LYS A 66 9.56 -2.31 12.19
N TYR A 67 10.15 -1.13 12.35
CA TYR A 67 9.45 0.07 12.78
C TYR A 67 8.97 0.90 11.58
N ILE A 68 7.95 1.72 11.82
CA ILE A 68 7.40 2.67 10.86
C ILE A 68 7.18 4.02 11.54
N CYS A 69 7.51 5.11 10.86
CA CYS A 69 7.22 6.45 11.37
C CYS A 69 5.75 6.85 11.09
N ASN A 70 5.22 7.80 11.85
CA ASN A 70 3.84 8.28 11.67
C ASN A 70 3.55 8.74 10.23
N GLN A 71 4.49 9.43 9.58
CA GLN A 71 4.34 9.90 8.20
C GLN A 71 4.13 8.74 7.22
N HIS A 72 4.97 7.71 7.28
CA HIS A 72 4.85 6.54 6.41
C HIS A 72 3.62 5.69 6.76
N ARG A 73 3.26 5.60 8.05
CA ARG A 73 2.02 4.95 8.48
C ARG A 73 0.80 5.62 7.86
N GLN A 74 0.77 6.95 7.82
CA GLN A 74 -0.31 7.69 7.15
C GLN A 74 -0.27 7.48 5.63
N GLN A 75 0.91 7.59 5.03
CA GLN A 75 1.10 7.44 3.58
C GLN A 75 0.66 6.08 3.05
N TYR A 76 0.97 5.00 3.76
CA TYR A 76 0.66 3.63 3.32
C TYR A 76 -0.58 3.02 4.00
N GLY A 77 -0.99 3.54 5.16
CA GLY A 77 -2.17 3.10 5.91
C GLY A 77 -3.45 3.78 5.43
N LEU A 78 -4.31 4.18 6.37
CA LEU A 78 -5.66 4.67 6.06
C LEU A 78 -5.70 6.03 5.34
N GLN A 79 -4.64 6.84 5.43
CA GLN A 79 -4.58 8.12 4.72
C GLN A 79 -3.92 8.01 3.34
N TRP A 80 -3.82 6.79 2.81
CA TRP A 80 -3.27 6.57 1.48
C TRP A 80 -4.01 7.38 0.42
N LYS A 81 -3.26 8.27 -0.25
CA LYS A 81 -3.74 9.08 -1.37
C LYS A 81 -2.95 8.72 -2.61
N ARG A 82 -3.65 8.43 -3.71
CA ARG A 82 -3.00 8.25 -5.02
C ARG A 82 -2.40 9.60 -5.45
N LYS A 83 -1.10 9.63 -5.74
CA LYS A 83 -0.42 10.85 -6.24
C LYS A 83 -0.94 11.29 -7.62
N LYS A 84 -1.29 10.33 -8.48
CA LYS A 84 -1.79 10.58 -9.84
C LYS A 84 -3.31 10.78 -9.85
N ARG A 85 -3.78 11.85 -10.48
CA ARG A 85 -5.21 12.17 -10.70
C ARG A 85 -5.76 11.61 -12.01
N THR A 86 -4.90 11.09 -12.88
CA THR A 86 -5.27 10.48 -14.15
C THR A 86 -5.31 8.96 -14.03
N CYS A 87 -6.10 8.32 -14.90
CA CYS A 87 -6.18 6.87 -15.00
C CYS A 87 -4.78 6.31 -15.31
N CYS A 88 -4.27 5.41 -14.46
CA CYS A 88 -3.01 4.70 -14.76
C CYS A 88 -3.24 3.30 -15.33
N HIS A 89 -4.42 3.03 -15.90
CA HIS A 89 -4.64 1.76 -16.56
C HIS A 89 -3.78 1.71 -17.84
N PRO A 90 -2.94 0.68 -18.04
CA PRO A 90 -1.88 0.69 -19.06
C PRO A 90 -2.38 0.70 -20.50
N LEU A 91 -3.67 0.39 -20.72
CA LEU A 91 -4.33 0.43 -22.04
C LEU A 91 -5.27 1.64 -22.21
N HIS A 92 -5.37 2.51 -21.22
CA HIS A 92 -6.19 3.72 -21.33
C HIS A 92 -5.30 4.92 -21.66
N ASP A 93 -5.78 5.76 -22.57
CA ASP A 93 -5.15 7.06 -22.80
C ASP A 93 -5.18 7.94 -21.55
N ILE A 94 -4.05 8.58 -21.31
CA ILE A 94 -3.63 9.19 -20.03
C ILE A 94 -4.49 10.44 -19.67
N ALA A 95 -5.38 10.87 -20.54
CA ALA A 95 -6.20 12.09 -20.35
C ALA A 95 -7.43 11.90 -19.44
N LYS A 96 -7.84 10.67 -19.10
CA LYS A 96 -9.08 10.47 -18.31
C LYS A 96 -8.83 10.62 -16.81
N SER A 97 -9.68 11.40 -16.14
CA SER A 97 -9.70 11.53 -14.68
C SER A 97 -9.87 10.16 -13.99
N ALA A 98 -9.02 9.86 -13.03
CA ALA A 98 -9.09 8.62 -12.26
C ALA A 98 -10.26 8.67 -11.27
N LYS A 99 -11.15 7.68 -11.38
CA LYS A 99 -12.15 7.42 -10.34
C LYS A 99 -11.50 6.60 -9.23
N VAL A 100 -10.94 7.28 -8.23
CA VAL A 100 -10.19 6.70 -7.11
C VAL A 100 -10.95 5.63 -6.31
N ALA A 101 -12.29 5.68 -6.29
CA ALA A 101 -13.15 4.73 -5.56
C ALA A 101 -13.75 3.61 -6.45
N ARG A 102 -13.22 3.42 -7.66
CA ARG A 102 -13.59 2.26 -8.49
C ARG A 102 -12.42 1.27 -8.46
N GLY A 103 -12.65 0.11 -7.86
CA GLY A 103 -11.79 -1.05 -8.05
C GLY A 103 -11.64 -1.41 -9.53
N ILE A 104 -10.63 -2.19 -9.86
CA ILE A 104 -10.48 -2.74 -11.21
C ILE A 104 -11.55 -3.81 -11.43
N ASN A 105 -12.23 -3.78 -12.57
CA ASN A 105 -13.11 -4.87 -12.96
C ASN A 105 -12.31 -6.03 -13.58
N LEU A 106 -12.97 -7.16 -13.86
CA LEU A 106 -12.33 -8.35 -14.43
C LEU A 106 -11.64 -8.07 -15.77
N THR A 107 -12.29 -7.29 -16.65
CA THR A 107 -11.70 -6.90 -17.95
C THR A 107 -10.40 -6.13 -17.74
N GLN A 108 -10.42 -5.12 -16.87
CA GLN A 108 -9.24 -4.32 -16.53
C GLN A 108 -8.15 -5.15 -15.87
N SER A 109 -8.52 -6.12 -15.04
CA SER A 109 -7.55 -7.05 -14.44
C SER A 109 -6.87 -7.91 -15.50
N ARG A 110 -7.64 -8.46 -16.46
CA ARG A 110 -7.11 -9.22 -17.60
C ARG A 110 -6.20 -8.38 -18.49
N GLU A 111 -6.59 -7.15 -18.79
CA GLU A 111 -5.80 -6.19 -19.58
C GLU A 111 -4.45 -5.88 -18.91
N ILE A 112 -4.44 -5.66 -17.60
CA ILE A 112 -3.20 -5.48 -16.82
C ILE A 112 -2.34 -6.73 -16.84
N TRP A 113 -2.94 -7.91 -16.62
CA TRP A 113 -2.23 -9.19 -16.62
C TRP A 113 -1.60 -9.49 -17.99
N LEU A 114 -2.33 -9.30 -19.09
CA LEU A 114 -1.82 -9.49 -20.45
C LEU A 114 -0.63 -8.56 -20.71
N LYS A 115 -0.73 -7.28 -20.36
CA LYS A 115 0.38 -6.31 -20.53
C LYS A 115 1.64 -6.73 -19.76
N LEU A 116 1.47 -7.13 -18.50
CA LEU A 116 2.61 -7.49 -17.63
C LEU A 116 3.31 -8.76 -18.12
N ASN A 117 2.57 -9.74 -18.63
CA ASN A 117 3.15 -11.01 -19.09
C ASN A 117 3.57 -11.01 -20.57
N LEU A 118 3.05 -10.10 -21.40
CA LEU A 118 3.50 -9.91 -22.78
C LEU A 118 4.78 -9.07 -22.86
N ASN A 119 5.03 -8.18 -21.88
CA ASN A 119 6.26 -7.39 -21.80
C ASN A 119 7.44 -8.14 -21.14
N THR A 120 7.25 -9.41 -20.80
CA THR A 120 8.28 -10.31 -20.23
C THR A 120 8.77 -11.37 -21.22
N ALA A 121 8.39 -11.26 -22.49
CA ALA A 121 8.85 -12.10 -23.60
C ALA A 121 9.81 -11.33 -24.51
#